data_AF-A0A7Z8D331-F1
#
_entry.id   AF-A0A7Z8D331-F1
#
_cell.length_a   1.000
_cell.length_b   1.000
_cell.length_c   1.000
_cell.angle_alpha   90.00
_cell.angle_beta   90.00
_cell.angle_gamma   90.00
#
_symmetry.space_group_name_H-M   'P 1'
#
loop_
_entity.id
_entity.type
_entity.pdbx_description
1 polymer ?
#
loop_
_entity_poly.entity_id
_entity_poly.type
_entity_poly.pdbx_seq_one_letter_code
_entity_poly.pdbx_strand_id
1 'polypeptide(L)' 'MNEKRVQRKWALVVAVLLTLASISQLAKGMNLSNSYGVGNVIGLIVFPAIFYYLAFKKKN' A
#
# COMPACT_ATOMS: atom_id res chain seq x y z
N MET A 1 4.96 25.33 10.63
CA MET A 1 5.69 24.03 10.52
C MET A 1 4.86 22.81 10.96
N ASN A 2 3.90 22.92 11.88
CA ASN A 2 3.05 21.79 12.31
C ASN A 2 2.12 21.26 11.20
N GLU A 3 1.58 22.14 10.37
CA GLU A 3 0.63 21.79 9.31
C GLU A 3 1.21 20.80 8.28
N LYS A 4 2.45 21.02 7.81
CA LYS A 4 3.12 20.11 6.87
C LYS A 4 3.36 18.71 7.47
N ARG A 5 3.60 18.60 8.79
CA ARG A 5 3.72 17.31 9.48
C ARG A 5 2.36 16.61 9.60
N VAL A 6 1.30 17.37 9.88
CA VAL A 6 -0.08 16.87 9.95
C VAL A 6 -0.53 16.40 8.57
N GLN A 7 -0.33 17.19 7.51
CA GLN A 7 -0.62 16.83 6.12
C GLN A 7 0.12 15.56 5.69
N ARG A 8 1.41 15.42 6.04
CA ARG A 8 2.19 14.21 5.74
C ARG A 8 1.62 12.95 6.43
N LYS A 9 1.16 13.06 7.68
CA LYS A 9 0.52 11.94 8.39
C LYS A 9 -0.82 11.57 7.75
N TRP A 10 -1.65 12.55 7.43
CA TRP A 10 -2.94 12.31 6.78
C TRP A 10 -2.80 11.77 5.35
N ALA A 11 -1.80 12.23 4.60
CA ALA A 11 -1.50 11.69 3.28
C ALA A 11 -1.14 10.20 3.33
N LEU A 12 -0.39 9.76 4.35
CA LEU A 12 -0.09 8.34 4.55
C LEU A 12 -1.37 7.55 4.85
N VAL A 13 -2.23 8.05 5.74
CA VAL A 13 -3.50 7.40 6.10
C VAL A 13 -4.38 7.24 4.86
N VAL A 14 -4.59 8.31 4.09
CA VAL A 14 -5.41 8.27 2.87
C VAL A 14 -4.80 7.32 1.84
N ALA A 15 -3.48 7.35 1.66
CA ALA A 15 -2.81 6.44 0.74
C ALA A 15 -3.05 4.97 1.12
N VAL A 16 -2.86 4.61 2.40
CA VAL A 16 -3.08 3.25 2.89
C VAL A 16 -4.52 2.79 2.67
N LEU A 17 -5.51 3.66 2.95
CA LEU A 17 -6.92 3.34 2.74
C LEU A 17 -7.25 3.08 1.26
N LEU A 18 -6.76 3.93 0.36
CA LEU A 18 -6.98 3.77 -1.08
C LEU A 18 -6.31 2.51 -1.62
N THR A 19 -5.12 2.18 -1.14
CA THR A 19 -4.42 0.95 -1.52
C THR A 19 -5.14 -0.28 -1.01
N LEU A 20 -5.63 -0.29 0.23
CA LEU A 20 -6.43 -1.40 0.75
C LEU A 20 -7.72 -1.58 -0.07
N ALA A 21 -8.41 -0.49 -0.40
CA ALA A 21 -9.58 -0.52 -1.27
C ALA A 21 -9.25 -1.13 -2.64
N SER A 22 -8.18 -0.67 -3.28
CA SER A 22 -7.70 -1.19 -4.57
C SER A 22 -7.35 -2.68 -4.49
N ILE A 23 -6.58 -3.10 -3.48
CA ILE A 23 -6.22 -4.51 -3.26
C ILE A 23 -7.48 -5.36 -3.06
N SER A 24 -8.45 -4.90 -2.26
CA SER A 24 -9.70 -5.64 -2.02
C SER A 24 -10.51 -5.87 -3.29
N GLN A 25 -10.46 -4.92 -4.24
CA GLN A 25 -11.17 -5.04 -5.51
C GLN A 25 -10.43 -5.98 -6.47
N LEU A 26 -9.10 -5.89 -6.52
CA LEU A 26 -8.24 -6.78 -7.31
C LEU A 26 -8.29 -8.23 -6.79
N ALA A 27 -8.33 -8.43 -5.47
CA ALA A 27 -8.30 -9.75 -4.85
C ALA A 27 -9.54 -10.60 -5.12
N LYS A 28 -10.70 -9.97 -5.39
CA LYS A 28 -11.94 -10.69 -5.74
C LYS A 28 -11.84 -11.53 -7.02
N GLY A 29 -10.93 -11.17 -7.93
CA GLY A 29 -10.72 -11.89 -9.19
C GLY A 29 -9.54 -12.84 -9.19
N MET A 30 -8.78 -12.95 -8.09
CA MET A 30 -7.56 -13.75 -8.04
C MET A 30 -7.83 -15.20 -7.71
N ASN A 31 -7.26 -16.10 -8.52
CA ASN A 31 -7.27 -17.53 -8.24
C ASN A 31 -6.07 -17.90 -7.36
N LEU A 32 -6.32 -18.24 -6.10
CA LEU A 32 -5.29 -18.61 -5.11
C LEU A 32 -4.86 -20.09 -5.18
N SER A 33 -5.42 -20.88 -6.09
CA SER A 33 -5.15 -22.32 -6.15
C SER A 33 -3.77 -22.68 -6.70
N ASN A 34 -3.03 -21.72 -7.26
CA ASN A 34 -1.69 -21.93 -7.79
C ASN A 34 -0.67 -20.91 -7.24
N SER A 35 0.60 -21.27 -7.33
CA SER A 35 1.72 -20.46 -6.83
C SER A 35 1.78 -19.07 -7.46
N TYR A 36 1.30 -18.91 -8.69
CA TYR A 36 1.23 -17.62 -9.38
C TYR A 36 0.20 -16.67 -8.74
N GLY A 37 -0.98 -17.19 -8.38
CA GLY A 37 -2.00 -16.42 -7.68
C GLY A 37 -1.54 -15.93 -6.31
N VAL A 38 -0.88 -16.82 -5.55
CA VAL A 38 -0.28 -16.47 -4.26
C VAL A 38 0.83 -15.42 -4.44
N GLY A 39 1.70 -15.59 -5.44
CA GLY A 39 2.74 -14.61 -5.78
C GLY A 39 2.18 -13.23 -6.13
N ASN A 40 1.08 -13.18 -6.89
CA ASN A 40 0.41 -11.91 -7.22
C ASN A 40 -0.14 -11.21 -5.97
N VAL A 41 -0.74 -11.93 -5.02
CA VAL A 41 -1.25 -11.35 -3.76
C VAL A 41 -0.12 -10.78 -2.92
N ILE A 42 0.99 -11.53 -2.80
CA ILE A 42 2.17 -11.07 -2.08
C ILE A 42 2.72 -9.80 -2.73
N GLY A 43 2.83 -9.77 -4.07
CA GLY A 43 3.25 -8.59 -4.81
C GLY A 43 2.37 -7.37 -4.54
N LEU A 44 1.04 -7.54 -4.55
CA LEU A 44 0.07 -6.49 -4.26
C LEU A 44 0.24 -5.85 -2.87
N ILE A 45 0.86 -6.53 -1.92
CA ILE A 45 1.11 -6.02 -0.56
C ILE A 45 2.54 -5.48 -0.42
N VAL A 46 3.53 -6.22 -0.93
CA VAL A 46 4.94 -5.90 -0.78
C VAL A 46 5.31 -4.63 -1.53
N PHE A 47 4.84 -4.45 -2.77
CA PHE A 47 5.16 -3.25 -3.55
C PHE A 47 4.65 -1.96 -2.88
N PRO A 48 3.37 -1.85 -2.46
CA PRO A 48 2.90 -0.67 -1.74
C PRO A 48 3.61 -0.45 -0.40
N ALA A 49 3.93 -1.52 0.34
CA ALA A 49 4.64 -1.39 1.61
C ALA A 49 6.04 -0.78 1.42
N ILE A 50 6.79 -1.24 0.41
CA ILE A 50 8.11 -0.67 0.06
C ILE A 50 7.95 0.77 -0.42
N PHE A 51 6.95 1.04 -1.27
CA PHE A 51 6.68 2.39 -1.76
C PHE A 51 6.39 3.37 -0.61
N TYR A 52 5.54 2.99 0.36
CA TYR A 52 5.26 3.82 1.53
C TYR A 52 6.45 4.00 2.42
N TYR A 53 7.23 2.95 2.63
CA TYR A 53 8.49 3.08 3.36
C TYR A 53 9.36 4.14 2.70
N LEU A 54 9.60 4.09 1.39
CA LEU A 54 10.44 5.08 0.69
C LEU A 54 9.82 6.48 0.65
N ALA A 55 8.54 6.60 0.32
CA ALA A 55 7.85 7.88 0.16
C ALA A 55 7.69 8.64 1.47
N PHE A 56 7.46 7.90 2.57
CA PHE A 56 7.28 8.48 3.90
C PHE A 56 8.49 8.30 4.82
N LYS A 57 9.60 7.71 4.34
CA LYS A 57 10.87 7.70 5.08
C LYS A 57 11.24 9.13 5.43
N LYS A 58 11.54 9.37 6.70
CA LYS A 58 12.10 10.65 7.11
C LYS A 58 13.49 10.73 6.48
N LYS A 59 13.71 11.66 5.52
CA LYS A 59 15.06 12.08 5.15
C LYS A 59 15.64 12.71 6.43
N ASN A 60 16.59 12.02 7.05
CA ASN A 60 17.46 12.64 8.05
C ASN A 60 18.28 13.71 7.38
#